data_AF-M2ZBN9-F1
#
_entry.id   AF-M2ZBN9-F1
#
_cell.length_a   1.000
_cell.length_b   1.000
_cell.length_c   1.000
_cell.angle_alpha   90.00
_cell.angle_beta   90.00
_cell.angle_gamma   90.00
#
_symmetry.space_group_name_H-M   'P 1'
#
loop_
_entity.id
_entity.type
_entity.pdbx_description
1 polymer ?
#
loop_
_entity_poly.entity_id
_entity_poly.type
_entity_poly.pdbx_seq_one_letter_code
_entity_poly.pdbx_strand_id
1 'polypeptide(L)'
;MSLLMTTADAETGRPRITRVACRPSGSRYLAYAPDGDSPWYRDLLVSPQATLEIDGVPHAARAVPLEGEKRGFALHLLEVDAARGRAIADQLLVHHGELRKTLAAARAELDGGPVADRSGLRRELLGHCVTFCNDLRMHHLREDGAFTAIEKAHPGLAPALKRLRQEHETVSRALRDLDELLQGGGEVESAALREEFERVVNGLEEHFAYEEANLLPALRGTGTMSP
;
A
#
# COMPACT_ATOMS: atom_id res chain seq x y z
N MET A 1 7.89 5.45 26.27
CA MET A 1 8.39 6.26 25.13
C MET A 1 7.21 6.77 24.34
N SER A 2 7.40 7.72 23.42
CA SER A 2 6.35 8.18 22.51
C SER A 2 6.78 7.86 21.09
N LEU A 3 5.89 7.20 20.34
CA LEU A 3 6.13 6.81 18.94
C LEU A 3 5.09 7.50 18.05
N LEU A 4 5.46 7.80 16.80
CA LEU A 4 4.45 8.10 15.79
C LEU A 4 3.84 6.78 15.36
N MET A 5 2.52 6.71 15.41
CA MET A 5 1.74 5.58 14.94
C MET A 5 0.83 6.06 13.83
N THR A 6 0.77 5.31 12.75
CA THR A 6 -0.19 5.57 11.69
C THR A 6 -1.20 4.44 11.59
N THR A 7 -2.47 4.83 11.58
CA THR A 7 -3.65 3.96 11.45
C THR A 7 -4.45 4.34 10.21
N ALA A 8 -5.29 3.43 9.73
CA ALA A 8 -6.29 3.75 8.72
C ALA A 8 -7.55 4.27 9.42
N ASP A 9 -7.95 5.49 9.08
CA ASP A 9 -9.16 6.11 9.61
C ASP A 9 -10.38 5.22 9.39
N ALA A 10 -11.12 4.93 10.47
CA ALA A 10 -12.22 3.98 10.46
C ALA A 10 -13.36 4.31 9.47
N GLU A 11 -13.56 5.59 9.15
CA GLU A 11 -14.67 6.05 8.30
C GLU A 11 -14.25 6.23 6.84
N THR A 12 -13.06 6.78 6.63
CA THR A 12 -12.57 7.22 5.32
C THR A 12 -11.47 6.34 4.75
N GLY A 13 -10.89 5.44 5.56
CA GLY A 13 -9.73 4.65 5.20
C GLY A 13 -8.44 5.45 5.04
N ARG A 14 -8.46 6.79 5.25
CA ARG A 14 -7.31 7.71 5.08
C ARG A 14 -6.30 7.63 6.22
N PRO A 15 -5.05 8.08 6.02
CA PRO A 15 -3.99 7.79 6.96
C PRO A 15 -4.05 8.78 8.11
N ARG A 16 -4.03 8.25 9.34
CA ARG A 16 -4.04 9.06 10.55
C ARG A 16 -2.75 8.86 11.32
N ILE A 17 -1.88 9.88 11.30
CA ILE A 17 -0.66 9.89 12.11
C ILE A 17 -1.00 10.45 13.48
N THR A 18 -0.79 9.64 14.52
CA THR A 18 -1.00 10.01 15.92
C THR A 18 0.26 9.73 16.72
N ARG A 19 0.65 10.66 17.59
CA ARG A 19 1.71 10.41 18.57
C ARG A 19 1.13 9.64 19.76
N VAL A 20 1.61 8.43 20.00
CA VAL A 20 1.05 7.53 21.03
C VAL A 20 2.10 7.19 22.07
N ALA A 21 1.69 7.23 23.35
CA ALA A 21 2.52 6.76 24.45
C ALA A 21 2.58 5.23 24.42
N CYS A 22 3.78 4.69 24.18
CA CYS A 22 4.04 3.27 24.06
C CYS A 22 5.03 2.79 25.11
N ARG A 23 4.82 1.58 25.63
CA ARG A 23 5.76 0.90 26.53
C ARG A 23 6.27 -0.39 25.88
N PRO A 24 7.59 -0.58 25.72
CA PRO A 24 8.14 -1.86 25.25
C PRO A 24 7.76 -3.02 26.18
N SER A 25 7.48 -4.18 25.60
CA SER A 25 7.18 -5.41 26.31
C SER A 25 7.63 -6.60 25.47
N GLY A 26 8.88 -7.06 25.64
CA GLY A 26 9.46 -8.08 24.76
C GLY A 26 9.56 -7.57 23.32
N SER A 27 9.07 -8.35 22.35
CA SER A 27 9.07 -8.00 20.91
C SER A 27 7.87 -7.14 20.47
N ARG A 28 7.06 -6.65 21.41
CA ARG A 28 5.85 -5.85 21.14
C ARG A 28 5.85 -4.54 21.92
N TYR A 29 4.97 -3.65 21.53
CA TYR A 29 4.72 -2.38 22.23
C TYR A 29 3.31 -2.36 22.81
N LEU A 30 3.15 -1.80 24.00
CA LEU A 30 1.85 -1.61 24.63
C LEU A 30 1.45 -0.15 24.50
N ALA A 31 0.33 0.11 23.83
CA ALA A 31 -0.27 1.42 23.68
C ALA A 31 -1.58 1.47 24.45
N TYR A 32 -1.73 2.42 25.37
CA TYR A 32 -2.94 2.62 26.15
C TYR A 32 -3.67 3.86 25.66
N ALA A 33 -4.97 3.73 25.41
CA ALA A 33 -5.80 4.87 25.06
C ALA A 33 -6.20 5.61 26.35
N PRO A 34 -6.05 6.95 26.38
CA PRO A 34 -6.49 7.74 27.54
C PRO A 34 -8.01 7.63 27.75
N ASP A 35 -8.77 7.44 26.68
CA ASP A 35 -10.23 7.27 26.65
C ASP A 35 -10.66 6.45 25.41
N GLY A 36 -11.96 6.13 25.32
CA GLY A 36 -12.53 5.39 24.20
C GLY A 36 -12.74 6.19 22.91
N ASP A 37 -12.61 7.52 22.97
CA ASP A 37 -12.88 8.42 21.84
C ASP A 37 -11.64 8.71 20.99
N SER A 38 -10.46 8.39 21.53
CA SER A 38 -9.18 8.40 20.84
C SER A 38 -9.30 7.84 19.42
N PRO A 39 -9.13 8.67 18.36
CA PRO A 39 -9.41 8.25 16.98
C PRO A 39 -8.63 7.00 16.55
N TRP A 40 -7.34 6.94 16.87
CA TRP A 40 -6.50 5.78 16.57
C TRP A 40 -6.97 4.48 17.25
N TYR A 41 -7.63 4.58 18.41
CA TYR A 41 -8.18 3.41 19.12
C TYR A 41 -9.38 2.86 18.35
N ARG A 42 -10.27 3.73 17.86
CA ARG A 42 -11.42 3.36 17.02
C ARG A 42 -10.97 2.79 15.67
N ASP A 43 -9.96 3.41 15.05
CA ASP A 43 -9.32 2.92 13.83
C ASP A 43 -8.85 1.46 13.99
N LEU A 44 -8.14 1.15 15.09
CA LEU A 44 -7.61 -0.20 15.34
C LEU A 44 -8.65 -1.25 15.70
N LEU A 45 -9.85 -0.84 16.16
CA LEU A 45 -10.96 -1.75 16.33
C LEU A 45 -11.56 -2.20 14.98
N VAL A 46 -11.55 -1.32 13.98
CA VAL A 46 -12.06 -1.60 12.63
C VAL A 46 -10.99 -2.29 11.78
N SER A 47 -9.76 -1.77 11.79
CA SER A 47 -8.61 -2.30 11.06
C SER A 47 -7.44 -2.50 12.04
N PRO A 48 -7.18 -3.73 12.52
CA PRO A 48 -6.20 -4.00 13.57
C PRO A 48 -4.75 -3.97 13.06
N GLN A 49 -4.41 -2.95 12.28
CA GLN A 49 -3.09 -2.73 11.69
C GLN A 49 -2.62 -1.30 11.91
N ALA A 50 -1.34 -1.17 12.23
CA ALA A 50 -0.68 0.12 12.42
C ALA A 50 0.73 0.09 11.83
N THR A 51 1.32 1.25 11.63
CA THR A 51 2.76 1.40 11.41
C THR A 51 3.35 2.28 12.49
N LEU A 52 4.45 1.83 13.08
CA LEU A 52 5.16 2.50 14.17
C LEU A 52 6.49 3.04 13.64
N GLU A 53 6.72 4.33 13.81
CA GLU A 53 8.03 4.94 13.59
C GLU A 53 8.92 4.65 14.80
N ILE A 54 9.88 3.74 14.65
CA ILE A 54 10.85 3.36 15.67
C ILE A 54 12.22 3.78 15.18
N ASP A 55 12.87 4.69 15.91
CA ASP A 55 14.18 5.25 15.54
C ASP A 55 14.23 5.84 14.11
N GLY A 56 13.10 6.38 13.65
CA GLY A 56 12.96 6.96 12.31
C GLY A 56 12.74 5.93 11.19
N VAL A 57 12.50 4.66 11.55
CA VAL A 57 12.20 3.59 10.62
C VAL A 57 10.74 3.14 10.83
N PRO A 58 9.94 3.03 9.76
CA PRO A 58 8.57 2.52 9.86
C PRO A 58 8.59 0.99 10.04
N HIS A 59 7.82 0.51 11.02
CA HIS A 59 7.58 -0.90 11.30
C HIS A 59 6.09 -1.21 11.31
N ALA A 60 5.65 -2.12 10.45
CA ALA A 60 4.27 -2.55 10.43
C ALA A 60 3.98 -3.40 11.67
N ALA A 61 2.81 -3.21 12.27
CA ALA A 61 2.39 -3.91 13.48
C ALA A 61 0.93 -4.36 13.39
N ARG A 62 0.65 -5.53 13.96
CA ARG A 62 -0.72 -5.97 14.22
C ARG A 62 -1.13 -5.56 15.63
N ALA A 63 -2.27 -4.90 15.74
CA ALA A 63 -2.85 -4.54 17.02
C ALA A 63 -3.72 -5.69 17.55
N VAL A 64 -3.51 -6.05 18.82
CA VAL A 64 -4.30 -7.02 19.56
C VAL A 64 -4.86 -6.32 20.80
N PRO A 65 -6.19 -6.25 21.00
CA PRO A 65 -6.77 -5.62 22.17
C PRO A 65 -6.18 -6.19 23.46
N LEU A 66 -5.85 -5.33 24.42
CA LEU A 66 -5.43 -5.77 25.74
C LEU A 66 -6.63 -6.29 26.53
N GLU A 67 -6.42 -7.39 27.24
CA GLU A 67 -7.38 -7.87 28.23
C GLU A 67 -7.24 -7.08 29.53
N GLY A 68 -8.37 -6.72 30.15
CA GLY A 68 -8.43 -6.01 31.44
C GLY A 68 -9.12 -4.64 31.39
N GLU A 69 -9.06 -3.91 32.50
CA GLU A 69 -9.81 -2.65 32.67
C GLU A 69 -9.25 -1.48 31.84
N LYS A 70 -7.96 -1.52 31.50
CA LYS A 70 -7.29 -0.46 30.74
C LYS A 70 -7.43 -0.69 29.25
N ARG A 71 -8.05 0.27 28.56
CA ARG A 71 -8.21 0.27 27.11
C ARG A 71 -6.85 0.46 26.43
N GLY A 72 -6.52 -0.44 25.51
CA GLY A 72 -5.28 -0.36 24.77
C GLY A 72 -5.06 -1.57 23.87
N PHE A 73 -3.93 -1.57 23.18
CA PHE A 73 -3.51 -2.63 22.29
C PHE A 73 -2.08 -3.06 22.60
N ALA A 74 -1.84 -4.37 22.47
CA ALA A 74 -0.54 -4.93 22.20
C ALA A 74 -0.27 -4.81 20.69
N LEU A 75 0.78 -4.08 20.34
CA LEU A 75 1.24 -3.85 18.97
C LEU A 75 2.37 -4.81 18.67
N HIS A 76 2.05 -5.89 17.96
CA HIS A 76 3.00 -6.93 17.57
C HIS A 76 3.64 -6.55 16.25
N LEU A 77 4.95 -6.27 16.26
CA LEU A 77 5.68 -6.01 15.02
C LEU A 77 5.55 -7.21 14.08
N LEU A 78 5.33 -6.92 12.81
CA LEU A 78 5.21 -7.93 11.78
C LEU A 78 6.61 -8.39 11.39
N GLU A 79 6.91 -9.66 11.61
CA GLU A 79 8.10 -10.34 11.10
C GLU A 79 7.70 -11.17 9.88
N VAL A 80 8.59 -11.30 8.90
CA VAL A 80 8.37 -12.14 7.70
C VAL A 80 9.08 -13.48 7.91
N ASP A 81 8.31 -14.50 8.30
CA ASP A 81 8.75 -15.90 8.23
C ASP A 81 8.45 -16.52 6.86
N ALA A 82 8.89 -17.75 6.61
CA ALA A 82 8.74 -18.40 5.31
C ALA A 82 7.27 -18.63 4.89
N ALA A 83 6.36 -18.87 5.84
CA ALA A 83 4.94 -19.04 5.52
C ALA A 83 4.31 -17.70 5.15
N ARG A 84 4.65 -16.66 5.90
CA ARG A 84 4.21 -15.29 5.64
C ARG A 84 4.81 -14.72 4.35
N GLY A 85 6.08 -15.00 4.06
CA GLY A 85 6.72 -14.62 2.80
C GLY A 85 5.97 -15.17 1.59
N ARG A 86 5.61 -16.46 1.62
CA ARG A 86 4.77 -17.07 0.56
C ARG A 86 3.40 -16.40 0.45
N ALA A 87 2.73 -16.13 1.57
CA ALA A 87 1.44 -15.47 1.57
C ALA A 87 1.51 -14.04 0.98
N ILE A 88 2.57 -13.29 1.28
CA ILE A 88 2.84 -11.96 0.68
C ILE A 88 3.03 -12.11 -0.83
N ALA A 89 3.86 -13.06 -1.26
CA ALA A 89 4.12 -13.30 -2.68
C ALA A 89 2.85 -13.67 -3.47
N ASP A 90 1.97 -14.48 -2.88
CA ASP A 90 0.72 -14.88 -3.52
C ASP A 90 -0.29 -13.72 -3.58
N GLN A 91 -0.38 -12.93 -2.51
CA GLN A 91 -1.21 -11.70 -2.51
C GLN A 91 -0.73 -10.70 -3.55
N LEU A 92 0.58 -10.49 -3.67
CA LEU A 92 1.17 -9.60 -4.66
C LEU A 92 0.73 -9.97 -6.09
N LEU A 93 0.86 -11.25 -6.46
CA LEU A 93 0.45 -11.73 -7.78
C LEU A 93 -1.04 -11.59 -8.05
N VAL A 94 -1.88 -11.84 -7.04
CA VAL A 94 -3.33 -11.63 -7.16
C VAL A 94 -3.63 -10.16 -7.42
N HIS A 95 -3.04 -9.25 -6.64
CA HIS A 95 -3.27 -7.82 -6.79
C HIS A 95 -2.77 -7.29 -8.14
N HIS A 96 -1.56 -7.68 -8.57
CA HIS A 96 -1.06 -7.31 -9.89
C HIS A 96 -1.97 -7.85 -11.00
N GLY A 97 -2.38 -9.11 -10.92
CA GLY A 97 -3.27 -9.71 -11.91
C GLY A 97 -4.60 -8.96 -12.07
N GLU A 98 -5.23 -8.55 -10.98
CA GLU A 98 -6.48 -7.77 -11.03
C GLU A 98 -6.27 -6.35 -11.57
N LEU A 99 -5.13 -5.72 -11.26
CA LEU A 99 -4.79 -4.41 -11.83
C LEU A 99 -4.58 -4.48 -13.33
N ARG A 100 -3.82 -5.46 -13.81
CA ARG A 100 -3.59 -5.68 -15.25
C ARG A 100 -4.91 -5.85 -16.01
N LYS A 101 -5.86 -6.62 -15.45
CA LYS A 101 -7.21 -6.78 -16.04
C LYS A 101 -7.97 -5.47 -16.11
N THR A 102 -7.94 -4.69 -15.02
CA THR A 102 -8.62 -3.39 -14.96
C THR A 102 -8.05 -2.42 -16.00
N LEU A 103 -6.71 -2.33 -16.10
CA LEU A 103 -6.05 -1.47 -17.09
C LEU A 103 -6.39 -1.90 -18.52
N ALA A 104 -6.44 -3.21 -18.80
CA ALA A 104 -6.81 -3.72 -20.11
C ALA A 104 -8.26 -3.37 -20.49
N ALA A 105 -9.20 -3.47 -19.54
CA ALA A 105 -10.60 -3.07 -19.75
C ALA A 105 -10.71 -1.57 -20.07
N ALA A 106 -10.04 -0.73 -19.27
CA ALA A 106 -10.01 0.71 -19.48
C ALA A 106 -9.39 1.11 -20.84
N ARG A 107 -8.33 0.41 -21.28
CA ARG A 107 -7.73 0.61 -22.61
C ARG A 107 -8.75 0.32 -23.72
N ALA A 108 -9.46 -0.81 -23.62
CA ALA A 108 -10.46 -1.19 -24.62
C ALA A 108 -11.62 -0.18 -24.71
N GLU A 109 -12.04 0.39 -23.59
CA GLU A 109 -13.05 1.45 -23.56
C GLU A 109 -12.57 2.74 -24.23
N LEU A 110 -11.32 3.15 -23.98
CA LEU A 110 -10.72 4.31 -24.65
C LEU A 110 -10.67 4.11 -26.17
N ASP A 111 -10.35 2.90 -26.64
CA ASP A 111 -10.25 2.52 -28.06
C ASP A 111 -11.59 2.40 -28.80
N GLY A 112 -12.70 2.28 -28.08
CA GLY A 112 -14.04 2.06 -28.63
C GLY A 112 -14.75 3.26 -29.30
N GLY A 113 -14.17 4.47 -29.31
CA GLY A 113 -14.77 5.67 -29.92
C GLY A 113 -15.13 6.76 -28.90
N PRO A 114 -15.79 7.88 -29.31
CA PRO A 114 -15.98 9.03 -28.42
C PRO A 114 -16.73 8.59 -27.16
N VAL A 115 -16.11 8.82 -26.00
CA VAL A 115 -16.64 8.41 -24.71
C VAL A 115 -17.90 9.23 -24.42
N ALA A 116 -19.04 8.77 -24.92
CA ALA A 116 -20.34 9.42 -24.77
C ALA A 116 -20.72 9.57 -23.28
N ASP A 117 -20.10 8.77 -22.41
CA ASP A 117 -20.12 8.92 -20.96
C ASP A 117 -18.71 8.89 -20.35
N ARG A 118 -17.92 9.98 -20.54
CA ARG A 118 -16.64 10.17 -19.83
C ARG A 118 -16.78 9.99 -18.31
N SER A 119 -17.97 10.20 -17.76
CA SER A 119 -18.25 10.04 -16.34
C SER A 119 -18.33 8.56 -15.91
N GLY A 120 -18.73 7.65 -16.79
CA GLY A 120 -18.74 6.20 -16.57
C GLY A 120 -17.34 5.63 -16.51
N LEU A 121 -16.54 5.86 -17.56
CA LEU A 121 -15.13 5.49 -17.63
C LEU A 121 -14.34 6.07 -16.43
N ARG A 122 -14.60 7.34 -16.07
CA ARG A 122 -14.01 7.95 -14.87
C ARG A 122 -14.46 7.26 -13.58
N ARG A 123 -15.73 6.88 -13.41
CA ARG A 123 -16.18 6.13 -12.23
C ARG A 123 -15.54 4.73 -12.15
N GLU A 124 -15.33 4.07 -13.27
CA GLU A 124 -14.77 2.72 -13.34
C GLU A 124 -13.24 2.74 -13.11
N LEU A 125 -12.52 3.63 -13.79
CA LEU A 125 -11.07 3.86 -13.59
C LEU A 125 -10.75 4.48 -12.24
N LEU A 126 -11.48 5.51 -11.79
CA LEU A 126 -11.23 6.08 -10.47
C LEU A 126 -11.70 5.16 -9.35
N GLY A 127 -12.80 4.42 -9.56
CA GLY A 127 -13.30 3.45 -8.58
C GLY A 127 -12.34 2.27 -8.37
N HIS A 128 -11.66 1.80 -9.42
CA HIS A 128 -10.79 0.61 -9.34
C HIS A 128 -9.29 0.87 -9.47
N CYS A 129 -8.81 1.93 -10.13
CA CYS A 129 -7.37 2.20 -10.28
C CYS A 129 -6.92 3.36 -9.40
N VAL A 130 -7.64 4.49 -9.35
CA VAL A 130 -7.21 5.63 -8.51
C VAL A 130 -7.61 5.47 -7.06
N THR A 131 -8.79 4.92 -6.74
CA THR A 131 -9.12 4.49 -5.38
C THR A 131 -8.22 3.35 -4.98
N PHE A 132 -7.97 2.34 -5.82
CA PHE A 132 -7.02 1.28 -5.48
C PHE A 132 -5.59 1.79 -5.31
N CYS A 133 -5.11 2.77 -6.09
CA CYS A 133 -3.75 3.31 -5.96
C CYS A 133 -3.61 4.41 -4.89
N ASN A 134 -4.68 5.15 -4.57
CA ASN A 134 -4.74 5.94 -3.33
C ASN A 134 -4.92 5.04 -2.11
N ASP A 135 -5.65 3.94 -2.25
CA ASP A 135 -5.70 2.86 -1.27
C ASP A 135 -4.39 2.10 -1.25
N LEU A 136 -3.61 2.12 -2.35
CA LEU A 136 -2.24 1.64 -2.39
C LEU A 136 -1.39 2.63 -1.61
N ARG A 137 -1.60 3.95 -1.68
CA ARG A 137 -1.02 4.93 -0.72
C ARG A 137 -1.45 4.68 0.74
N MET A 138 -2.64 4.12 0.97
CA MET A 138 -3.11 3.64 2.29
C MET A 138 -2.58 2.25 2.68
N HIS A 139 -2.23 1.44 1.68
CA HIS A 139 -1.56 0.16 1.77
C HIS A 139 -0.04 0.35 1.87
N HIS A 140 0.51 1.47 1.42
CA HIS A 140 1.93 1.83 1.45
C HIS A 140 2.33 2.36 2.82
N LEU A 141 1.34 2.76 3.61
CA LEU A 141 1.50 2.83 5.04
C LEU A 141 1.80 1.47 5.69
N ARG A 142 1.45 0.37 5.02
CA ARG A 142 1.74 -1.01 5.43
C ARG A 142 2.98 -1.54 4.71
N GLU A 143 3.32 -1.03 3.53
CA GLU A 143 4.53 -1.44 2.80
C GLU A 143 5.82 -0.84 3.31
N ASP A 144 5.88 0.38 3.81
CA ASP A 144 7.15 0.86 4.35
C ASP A 144 7.58 0.01 5.56
N GLY A 145 6.61 -0.36 6.39
CA GLY A 145 6.78 -1.32 7.47
C GLY A 145 6.95 -2.78 7.01
N ALA A 146 6.29 -3.21 5.93
CA ALA A 146 6.46 -4.56 5.38
C ALA A 146 7.80 -4.70 4.64
N PHE A 147 8.26 -3.68 3.93
CA PHE A 147 9.56 -3.59 3.29
C PHE A 147 10.64 -3.62 4.36
N THR A 148 10.48 -2.91 5.49
CA THR A 148 11.37 -3.08 6.64
C THR A 148 11.40 -4.53 7.14
N ALA A 149 10.24 -5.20 7.23
CA ALA A 149 10.18 -6.60 7.66
C ALA A 149 10.79 -7.58 6.63
N ILE A 150 10.59 -7.32 5.34
CA ILE A 150 11.17 -8.07 4.21
C ILE A 150 12.68 -7.84 4.16
N GLU A 151 13.15 -6.61 4.31
CA GLU A 151 14.57 -6.25 4.34
C GLU A 151 15.27 -6.90 5.53
N LYS A 152 14.63 -6.91 6.70
CA LYS A 152 15.15 -7.61 7.88
C LYS A 152 15.26 -9.12 7.66
N ALA A 153 14.27 -9.74 7.01
CA ALA A 153 14.27 -11.16 6.68
C ALA A 153 15.20 -11.50 5.49
N HIS A 154 15.39 -10.57 4.56
CA HIS A 154 16.13 -10.71 3.31
C HIS A 154 16.97 -9.45 3.02
N PRO A 155 18.10 -9.23 3.73
CA PRO A 155 18.89 -8.00 3.60
C PRO A 155 19.42 -7.73 2.18
N GLY A 156 19.60 -8.78 1.38
CA GLY A 156 20.00 -8.66 -0.03
C GLY A 156 19.01 -7.91 -0.92
N LEU A 157 17.75 -7.74 -0.48
CA LEU A 157 16.73 -6.99 -1.21
C LEU A 157 16.80 -5.47 -0.99
N ALA A 158 17.63 -4.96 -0.08
CA ALA A 158 17.68 -3.54 0.25
C ALA A 158 17.77 -2.61 -0.98
N PRO A 159 18.61 -2.89 -2.01
CA PRO A 159 18.64 -2.06 -3.23
C PRO A 159 17.32 -2.11 -4.02
N ALA A 160 16.69 -3.29 -4.10
CA ALA A 160 15.42 -3.46 -4.80
C ALA A 160 14.28 -2.72 -4.09
N LEU A 161 14.18 -2.87 -2.77
CA LEU A 161 13.18 -2.19 -1.94
C LEU A 161 13.34 -0.66 -1.98
N LYS A 162 14.59 -0.15 -2.00
CA LYS A 162 14.85 1.28 -2.18
C LYS A 162 14.32 1.80 -3.52
N ARG A 163 14.54 1.04 -4.60
CA ARG A 163 14.01 1.39 -5.93
C ARG A 163 12.48 1.35 -5.96
N LEU A 164 11.87 0.31 -5.40
CA LEU A 164 10.40 0.17 -5.36
C LEU A 164 9.74 1.37 -4.66
N ARG A 165 10.30 1.84 -3.53
CA ARG A 165 9.82 3.06 -2.87
C ARG A 165 9.81 4.29 -3.80
N GLN A 166 10.86 4.47 -4.59
CA GLN A 166 10.96 5.59 -5.54
C GLN A 166 9.99 5.43 -6.73
N GLU A 167 9.78 4.21 -7.18
CA GLU A 167 8.80 3.90 -8.23
C GLU A 167 7.37 4.17 -7.76
N HIS A 168 7.02 3.83 -6.51
CA HIS A 168 5.71 4.13 -5.94
C HIS A 168 5.40 5.63 -5.92
N GLU A 169 6.38 6.49 -5.62
CA GLU A 169 6.21 7.94 -5.70
C GLU A 169 5.97 8.42 -7.15
N THR A 170 6.59 7.77 -8.13
CA THR A 170 6.46 8.09 -9.54
C THR A 170 5.11 7.64 -10.10
N VAL A 171 4.69 6.41 -9.80
CA VAL A 171 3.36 5.88 -10.10
C VAL A 171 2.28 6.76 -9.48
N SER A 172 2.45 7.15 -8.21
CA SER A 172 1.51 8.04 -7.51
C SER A 172 1.35 9.40 -8.16
N ARG A 173 2.40 9.93 -8.82
CA ARG A 173 2.32 11.19 -9.56
C ARG A 173 1.57 11.00 -10.87
N ALA A 174 1.97 10.03 -11.68
CA ALA A 174 1.36 9.76 -12.99
C ALA A 174 -0.15 9.48 -12.87
N LEU A 175 -0.57 8.78 -11.81
CA LEU A 175 -1.99 8.53 -11.56
C LEU A 175 -2.79 9.79 -11.18
N ARG A 176 -2.17 10.78 -10.52
CA ARG A 176 -2.82 12.07 -10.25
C ARG A 176 -2.96 12.87 -11.53
N ASP A 177 -1.91 12.91 -12.35
CA ASP A 177 -1.91 13.61 -13.63
C ASP A 177 -2.99 13.02 -14.57
N LEU A 178 -3.16 11.69 -14.56
CA LEU A 178 -4.24 11.01 -15.28
C LEU A 178 -5.65 11.36 -14.75
N ASP A 179 -5.85 11.45 -13.42
CA ASP A 179 -7.13 11.88 -12.83
C ASP A 179 -7.48 13.32 -13.23
N GLU A 180 -6.49 14.22 -13.28
CA GLU A 180 -6.70 15.60 -13.72
C GLU A 180 -7.15 15.67 -15.20
N LEU A 181 -6.53 14.87 -16.08
CA LEU A 181 -6.93 14.78 -17.49
C LEU A 181 -8.35 14.20 -17.67
N LEU A 182 -8.72 13.21 -16.86
CA LEU A 182 -10.07 12.65 -16.85
C LEU A 182 -11.15 13.65 -16.40
N GLN A 183 -10.76 14.75 -15.72
CA GLN A 183 -11.67 15.83 -15.33
C GLN A 183 -11.86 16.89 -16.43
N GLY A 184 -11.04 16.90 -17.48
CA GLY A 184 -11.16 17.82 -18.63
C GLY A 184 -12.26 17.45 -19.66
N GLY A 185 -12.71 18.42 -20.47
CA GLY A 185 -13.82 18.30 -21.44
C GLY A 185 -13.55 18.49 -22.95
N GLY A 186 -12.32 18.42 -23.49
CA GLY A 186 -11.97 18.74 -24.91
C GLY A 186 -11.49 17.58 -25.81
N GLU A 187 -11.36 17.83 -27.12
CA GLU A 187 -10.82 16.86 -28.13
C GLU A 187 -9.29 16.74 -28.07
N VAL A 188 -8.56 17.86 -27.96
CA VAL A 188 -7.10 17.89 -27.73
C VAL A 188 -6.75 17.14 -26.44
N GLU A 189 -7.65 17.17 -25.46
CA GLU A 189 -7.53 16.42 -24.21
C GLU A 189 -7.77 14.91 -24.39
N SER A 190 -8.48 14.45 -25.43
CA SER A 190 -8.69 13.01 -25.66
C SER A 190 -7.43 12.31 -26.19
N ALA A 191 -6.64 13.01 -27.00
CA ALA A 191 -5.35 12.49 -27.47
C ALA A 191 -4.32 12.51 -26.32
N ALA A 192 -4.25 13.62 -25.57
CA ALA A 192 -3.40 13.73 -24.39
C ALA A 192 -3.77 12.71 -23.29
N LEU A 193 -5.06 12.47 -23.06
CA LEU A 193 -5.56 11.45 -22.13
C LEU A 193 -5.10 10.06 -22.54
N ARG A 194 -5.20 9.71 -23.83
CA ARG A 194 -4.74 8.42 -24.32
C ARG A 194 -3.23 8.29 -24.15
N GLU A 195 -2.46 9.30 -24.52
CA GLU A 195 -1.00 9.28 -24.33
C GLU A 195 -0.61 9.09 -22.85
N GLU A 196 -1.25 9.83 -21.95
CA GLU A 196 -0.96 9.73 -20.51
C GLU A 196 -1.43 8.41 -19.92
N PHE A 197 -2.59 7.90 -20.34
CA PHE A 197 -3.06 6.58 -19.95
C PHE A 197 -2.05 5.49 -20.36
N GLU A 198 -1.55 5.53 -21.60
CA GLU A 198 -0.53 4.59 -22.08
C GLU A 198 0.78 4.71 -21.30
N ARG A 199 1.20 5.94 -20.94
CA ARG A 199 2.36 6.17 -20.08
C ARG A 199 2.19 5.51 -18.71
N VAL A 200 1.03 5.67 -18.08
CA VAL A 200 0.70 5.07 -16.78
C VAL A 200 0.69 3.55 -16.86
N VAL A 201 0.05 2.96 -17.88
CA VAL A 201 0.01 1.50 -18.05
C VAL A 201 1.40 0.93 -18.21
N ASN A 202 2.23 1.52 -19.07
CA ASN A 202 3.59 1.04 -19.30
C ASN A 202 4.44 1.15 -18.02
N GLY A 203 4.34 2.27 -17.30
CA GLY A 203 5.05 2.44 -16.03
C GLY A 203 4.63 1.44 -14.95
N LEU A 204 3.33 1.14 -14.85
CA LEU A 204 2.82 0.13 -13.91
C LEU A 204 3.27 -1.28 -14.29
N GLU A 205 3.25 -1.65 -15.57
CA GLU A 205 3.71 -2.95 -16.02
C GLU A 205 5.22 -3.15 -15.77
N GLU A 206 6.04 -2.14 -16.07
CA GLU A 206 7.48 -2.17 -15.76
C GLU A 206 7.74 -2.31 -14.26
N HIS A 207 6.98 -1.56 -13.46
CA HIS A 207 7.05 -1.62 -12.01
C HIS A 207 6.67 -3.01 -11.46
N PHE A 208 5.51 -3.55 -11.85
CA PHE A 208 5.06 -4.88 -11.43
C PHE A 208 6.06 -5.97 -11.83
N ALA A 209 6.58 -5.91 -13.06
CA ALA A 209 7.57 -6.87 -13.53
C ALA A 209 8.86 -6.81 -12.71
N TYR A 210 9.33 -5.61 -12.36
CA TYR A 210 10.50 -5.43 -11.51
C TYR A 210 10.27 -5.97 -10.10
N GLU A 211 9.13 -5.64 -9.48
CA GLU A 211 8.79 -6.10 -8.15
C GLU A 211 8.67 -7.63 -8.09
N GLU A 212 7.93 -8.23 -9.03
CA GLU A 212 7.76 -9.68 -9.12
C GLU A 212 9.11 -10.39 -9.30
N ALA A 213 9.97 -9.88 -10.18
CA ALA A 213 11.27 -10.48 -10.46
C ALA A 213 12.23 -10.45 -9.25
N ASN A 214 12.14 -9.41 -8.41
CA ASN A 214 13.06 -9.23 -7.28
C ASN A 214 12.51 -9.83 -5.98
N LEU A 215 11.22 -9.65 -5.69
CA LEU A 215 10.65 -10.05 -4.40
C LEU A 215 10.24 -11.52 -4.37
N LEU A 216 9.64 -12.05 -5.45
CA LEU A 216 9.09 -13.42 -5.43
C LEU A 216 10.13 -14.50 -5.13
N PRO A 217 11.36 -14.48 -5.70
CA PRO A 217 12.35 -15.52 -5.42
C PRO A 217 12.73 -15.60 -3.94
N ALA A 218 12.87 -14.45 -3.30
CA ALA A 218 13.21 -14.35 -1.88
C ALA A 218 12.03 -14.76 -0.98
N LEU A 219 10.85 -14.21 -1.25
CA LEU A 219 9.65 -14.42 -0.43
C LEU A 219 9.09 -15.85 -0.51
N ARG A 220 9.24 -16.51 -1.66
CA ARG A 220 8.82 -17.92 -1.83
C ARG A 220 9.84 -18.92 -1.29
N GLY A 221 11.07 -18.48 -1.02
CA GLY A 221 12.18 -19.34 -0.62
C GLY A 221 12.78 -20.15 -1.76
N THR A 222 12.66 -19.66 -3.01
CA THR A 222 13.23 -20.32 -4.20
C THR A 222 14.60 -19.75 -4.60
N GLY A 223 15.14 -18.81 -3.82
CA GLY A 223 16.52 -18.35 -3.97
C GLY A 223 17.50 -19.45 -3.58
N THR A 224 18.21 -19.99 -4.57
CA THR A 224 19.34 -20.91 -4.39
C THR A 224 20.32 -20.35 -3.37
N MET A 225 20.53 -21.08 -2.27
CA MET A 225 21.81 -21.03 -1.56
C MET A 225 22.88 -21.47 -2.56
N SER A 226 23.60 -20.50 -3.14
CA SER A 226 24.90 -20.82 -3.73
C SER A 226 25.91 -21.03 -2.59
N PRO A 227 26.73 -22.10 -2.66
CA PRO A 227 27.66 -22.50 -1.61
C PRO A 227 28.81 -21.50 -1.39
#